data_AF-A0A2V7EY02-F1
#
_entry.id   AF-A0A2V7EY02-F1
#
_cell.length_a   1.000
_cell.length_b   1.000
_cell.length_c   1.000
_cell.angle_alpha   90.00
_cell.angle_beta   90.00
_cell.angle_gamma   90.00
#
_symmetry.space_group_name_H-M   'P 1'
#
loop_
_entity.id
_entity.type
_entity.pdbx_description
1 polymer ?
#
loop_
_entity_poly.entity_id
_entity_poly.type
_entity_poly.pdbx_seq_one_letter_code
_entity_poly.pdbx_strand_id
1 'polypeptide(L)'
;MLRRGPFRGHPLTGPVKIRGAQPGDTLVIEILDVQPGADFGWTSIRPGRGLLPETDFAKPFLQIWDLSDGRHARMDHRVAVPIAPFPGVMGVALDEPGGHSTMPPRRAGGNM
;
A
#
# COMPACT_ATOMS: atom_id res chain seq x y z
N MET A 1 12.53 19.43 16.93
CA MET A 1 12.85 18.80 15.63
C MET A 1 12.50 17.31 15.74
N LEU A 2 11.42 16.85 15.08
CA LEU A 2 11.11 15.43 15.00
C LEU A 2 12.21 14.74 14.17
N ARG A 3 13.09 13.98 14.81
CA ARG A 3 14.06 13.12 14.12
C ARG A 3 13.27 12.12 13.28
N ARG A 4 13.39 12.21 11.95
CA ARG A 4 12.89 11.16 11.04
C ARG A 4 13.67 9.88 11.35
N GLY A 5 13.04 8.97 12.07
CA GLY A 5 13.51 7.58 12.15
C GLY A 5 13.54 6.96 10.74
N PRO A 6 14.26 5.85 10.56
CA PRO A 6 14.31 5.17 9.27
C PRO A 6 12.89 4.84 8.81
N PHE A 7 12.59 5.09 7.53
CA PHE A 7 11.30 4.71 6.94
C PHE A 7 11.13 3.19 7.06
N ARG A 8 10.21 2.76 7.95
CA ARG A 8 10.04 1.34 8.30
C ARG A 8 9.18 0.56 7.32
N GLY A 9 8.75 1.19 6.22
CA GLY A 9 7.88 0.59 5.21
C GLY A 9 6.42 0.98 5.40
N HIS A 10 5.54 0.02 5.17
CA HIS A 10 4.08 0.17 5.20
C HIS A 10 3.56 -0.16 6.61
N PRO A 11 2.58 0.58 7.14
CA PRO A 11 1.87 0.15 8.33
C PRO A 11 1.03 -1.09 7.98
N LEU A 12 1.26 -2.21 8.68
CA LEU A 12 0.57 -3.48 8.43
C LEU A 12 -0.26 -3.90 9.64
N THR A 13 -1.51 -4.29 9.41
CA THR A 13 -2.33 -4.98 10.41
C THR A 13 -1.87 -6.43 10.51
N GLY A 14 -1.65 -6.91 11.74
CA GLY A 14 -1.17 -8.26 12.03
C GLY A 14 0.04 -8.28 12.98
N PRO A 15 0.80 -9.39 13.03
CA PRO A 15 0.58 -10.63 12.28
C PRO A 15 -0.67 -11.39 12.77
N VAL A 16 -1.33 -12.10 11.86
CA VAL A 16 -2.43 -13.02 12.19
C VAL A 16 -1.87 -14.44 12.28
N LYS A 17 -2.07 -15.10 13.42
CA LYS A 17 -1.63 -16.49 13.61
C LYS A 17 -2.68 -17.46 13.08
N ILE A 18 -2.29 -18.31 12.13
CA ILE A 18 -3.12 -19.41 11.64
C ILE A 18 -2.79 -20.67 12.43
N ARG A 19 -3.79 -21.27 13.10
CA ARG A 19 -3.61 -22.49 13.89
C ARG A 19 -3.28 -23.65 12.95
N GLY A 20 -2.22 -24.39 13.27
CA GLY A 20 -1.83 -25.60 12.54
C GLY A 20 -0.88 -25.35 11.36
N ALA A 21 -0.85 -24.15 10.77
CA ALA A 21 0.05 -23.83 9.67
C ALA A 21 1.54 -24.02 10.05
N GLN A 22 2.28 -24.72 9.20
CA GLN A 22 3.71 -25.02 9.34
C GLN A 22 4.53 -24.49 8.15
N PRO A 23 5.85 -24.33 8.30
CA PRO A 23 6.74 -24.09 7.17
C PRO A 23 6.57 -25.16 6.08
N GLY A 24 6.40 -24.71 4.83
CA GLY A 24 6.12 -25.57 3.67
C GLY A 24 4.65 -25.59 3.26
N ASP A 25 3.72 -25.18 4.14
CA ASP A 25 2.31 -25.05 3.79
C ASP A 25 2.06 -23.85 2.86
N THR A 26 0.95 -23.91 2.13
CA THR A 26 0.40 -22.78 1.36
C THR A 26 -0.83 -22.22 2.06
N LEU A 27 -0.87 -20.90 2.24
CA LEU A 27 -2.08 -20.21 2.69
C LEU A 27 -2.88 -19.72 1.48
N VAL A 28 -4.15 -20.13 1.42
CA VAL A 28 -5.13 -19.57 0.49
C VAL A 28 -5.90 -18.48 1.22
N ILE A 29 -5.86 -17.26 0.68
CA ILE A 29 -6.56 -16.11 1.22
C ILE A 29 -7.61 -15.68 0.18
N GLU A 30 -8.87 -15.86 0.52
CA GLU A 30 -9.99 -15.34 -0.26
C GLU A 30 -10.34 -13.93 0.23
N ILE A 31 -10.28 -12.96 -0.69
CA ILE A 31 -10.64 -11.58 -0.38
C ILE A 31 -12.13 -11.39 -0.64
N LEU A 32 -12.90 -11.35 0.44
CA LEU A 32 -14.36 -11.25 0.36
C LEU A 32 -14.83 -9.83 0.03
N ASP A 33 -14.21 -8.82 0.64
CA ASP A 33 -14.55 -7.41 0.42
C ASP A 33 -13.36 -6.51 0.80
N VAL A 34 -13.25 -5.37 0.12
CA VAL A 34 -12.30 -4.31 0.44
C VAL A 34 -12.99 -2.98 0.27
N GLN A 35 -12.99 -2.16 1.33
CA GLN A 35 -13.60 -0.84 1.34
C GLN A 35 -12.59 0.19 1.85
N PRO A 36 -12.60 1.44 1.32
CA PRO A 36 -11.84 2.52 1.93
C PRO A 36 -12.25 2.71 3.39
N GLY A 37 -11.26 2.72 4.30
CA GLY A 37 -11.49 3.00 5.72
C GLY A 37 -11.62 4.50 6.05
N ALA A 38 -11.36 5.37 5.07
CA ALA A 38 -11.44 6.82 5.19
C ALA A 38 -12.21 7.38 3.97
N ASP A 39 -12.77 8.57 4.14
CA ASP A 39 -13.45 9.34 3.10
C ASP A 39 -12.48 10.06 2.14
N PHE A 40 -11.17 9.81 2.26
CA PHE A 40 -10.16 10.37 1.38
C PHE A 40 -9.06 9.37 1.04
N GLY A 41 -8.41 9.60 -0.11
CA GLY A 41 -7.20 8.92 -0.56
C GLY A 41 -6.17 9.93 -1.04
N TRP A 42 -4.99 9.47 -1.45
CA TRP A 42 -3.98 10.37 -1.98
C TRP A 42 -3.08 9.73 -3.03
N THR A 43 -2.55 10.57 -3.92
CA THR A 43 -1.48 10.22 -4.86
C THR A 43 -0.42 11.29 -4.77
N SER A 44 0.86 10.89 -4.76
CA SER A 44 1.96 11.84 -4.74
C SER A 44 2.95 11.57 -5.86
N ILE A 45 3.46 12.64 -6.48
CA ILE A 45 4.67 12.59 -7.30
C ILE A 45 5.82 13.09 -6.44
N ARG A 46 6.90 12.30 -6.38
CA ARG A 46 8.17 12.69 -5.78
C ARG A 46 9.23 12.67 -6.89
N PRO A 47 9.89 13.80 -7.20
CA PRO A 47 10.93 13.84 -8.22
C PRO A 47 11.99 12.75 -7.98
N GLY A 48 12.40 12.07 -9.05
CA GLY A 48 13.35 10.95 -8.99
C GLY A 48 12.79 9.63 -8.41
N ARG A 49 11.46 9.50 -8.23
CA ARG A 49 10.81 8.25 -7.78
C ARG A 49 9.68 7.84 -8.72
N GLY A 50 9.64 6.55 -9.03
CA GLY A 50 8.67 5.98 -9.97
C GLY A 50 9.21 5.99 -11.40
N LEU A 51 8.31 5.91 -12.38
CA LEU A 51 8.65 5.83 -13.79
C LEU A 51 8.92 7.19 -14.45
N LEU A 52 8.31 8.26 -13.93
CA LEU A 52 8.31 9.56 -14.59
C LEU A 52 9.69 10.23 -14.52
N PRO A 53 10.16 10.83 -15.63
CA PRO A 53 11.47 11.47 -15.68
C PRO A 53 11.49 12.73 -14.81
N GLU A 54 12.56 12.89 -14.05
CA GLU A 54 12.72 14.02 -13.13
C GLU A 54 12.80 15.37 -13.86
N THR A 55 13.27 15.40 -15.10
CA THR A 55 13.35 16.63 -15.93
C THR A 55 11.97 17.24 -16.17
N ASP A 56 10.95 16.40 -16.37
CA ASP A 56 9.60 16.85 -16.73
C ASP A 56 8.73 17.02 -15.46
N PHE A 57 9.05 16.27 -14.41
CA PHE A 57 8.34 16.24 -13.13
C PHE A 57 9.24 16.65 -11.96
N ALA A 58 9.89 17.81 -12.09
CA ALA A 58 10.88 18.31 -11.12
C ALA A 58 10.28 18.82 -9.80
N LYS A 59 8.96 19.00 -9.72
CA LYS A 59 8.27 19.51 -8.53
C LYS A 59 7.48 18.40 -7.84
N PRO A 60 7.52 18.31 -6.49
CA PRO A 60 6.61 17.48 -5.75
C PRO A 60 5.16 17.86 -6.05
N PHE A 61 4.29 16.86 -6.13
CA PHE A 61 2.85 17.05 -6.31
C PHE A 61 2.10 16.13 -5.37
N LEU A 62 0.98 16.61 -4.82
CA LEU A 62 0.08 15.84 -3.96
C LEU A 62 -1.35 16.10 -4.42
N GLN A 63 -2.05 15.03 -4.78
CA GLN A 63 -3.48 15.04 -4.97
C GLN A 63 -4.13 14.33 -3.78
N ILE A 64 -5.07 15.01 -3.13
CA ILE A 64 -6.00 14.39 -2.18
C ILE A 64 -7.30 14.10 -2.93
N TRP A 65 -7.74 12.85 -2.88
CA TRP A 65 -8.95 12.38 -3.53
C TRP A 65 -10.08 12.29 -2.52
N ASP A 66 -11.25 12.82 -2.86
CA ASP A 66 -12.48 12.58 -2.10
C ASP A 66 -13.06 11.22 -2.49
N LEU A 67 -13.28 10.36 -1.48
CA LEU A 67 -13.82 9.00 -1.58
C LEU A 67 -15.19 8.87 -0.88
N SER A 68 -15.78 9.97 -0.41
CA SER A 68 -16.98 9.98 0.44
C SER A 68 -18.21 9.33 -0.21
N ASP A 69 -18.28 9.29 -1.55
CA ASP A 69 -19.37 8.64 -2.28
C ASP A 69 -19.22 7.11 -2.40
N GLY A 70 -18.09 6.55 -1.96
CA GLY A 70 -17.77 5.13 -1.95
C GLY A 70 -17.65 4.48 -3.33
N ARG A 71 -17.64 5.26 -4.41
CA ARG A 71 -17.67 4.76 -5.80
C ARG A 71 -16.58 5.34 -6.66
N HIS A 72 -16.17 6.57 -6.40
CA HIS A 72 -15.15 7.27 -7.17
C HIS A 72 -14.11 7.93 -6.27
N ALA A 73 -12.88 7.98 -6.76
CA ALA A 73 -11.89 8.94 -6.33
C ALA A 73 -12.06 10.24 -7.11
N ARG A 74 -12.42 11.31 -6.40
CA ARG A 74 -12.73 12.61 -7.01
C ARG A 74 -11.64 13.63 -6.76
N MET A 75 -11.23 14.29 -7.83
CA MET A 75 -10.51 15.56 -7.77
C MET A 75 -11.53 16.63 -8.12
N ASP A 76 -12.10 17.24 -7.08
CA ASP A 76 -13.18 18.21 -7.17
C ASP A 76 -14.33 17.75 -8.10
N HIS A 77 -14.81 18.65 -8.98
CA HIS A 77 -15.84 18.38 -9.98
C HIS A 77 -15.26 18.03 -11.36
N ARG A 78 -13.93 18.06 -11.54
CA ARG A 78 -13.25 17.88 -12.84
C ARG A 78 -12.99 16.43 -13.20
N VAL A 79 -12.59 15.62 -12.22
CA VAL A 79 -12.16 14.23 -12.48
C VAL A 79 -12.83 13.28 -11.49
N ALA A 80 -13.34 12.18 -12.04
CA ALA A 80 -13.93 11.09 -11.29
C ALA A 80 -13.36 9.77 -11.80
N VAL A 81 -12.62 9.05 -10.95
CA VAL A 81 -12.05 7.74 -11.29
C VAL A 81 -12.80 6.68 -10.49
N PRO A 82 -13.45 5.67 -11.11
CA PRO A 82 -14.07 4.58 -10.36
C PRO A 82 -13.07 3.89 -9.44
N ILE A 83 -13.45 3.60 -8.19
CA ILE A 83 -12.55 2.90 -7.27
C ILE A 83 -12.61 1.39 -7.50
N ALA A 84 -11.44 0.76 -7.47
CA ALA A 84 -11.26 -0.68 -7.47
C ALA A 84 -10.26 -1.00 -6.33
N PRO A 85 -10.70 -0.99 -5.06
CA PRO A 85 -9.80 -1.13 -3.92
C PRO A 85 -9.17 -2.53 -3.89
N PHE A 86 -7.88 -2.60 -3.58
CA PHE A 86 -7.15 -3.85 -3.43
C PHE A 86 -6.03 -3.71 -2.37
N PRO A 87 -5.63 -4.81 -1.72
CA PRO A 87 -4.56 -4.79 -0.72
C PRO A 87 -3.19 -4.84 -1.39
N GLY A 88 -2.58 -3.67 -1.64
CA GLY A 88 -1.26 -3.58 -2.29
C GLY A 88 -0.09 -4.18 -1.48
N VAL A 89 -0.28 -4.49 -0.19
CA VAL A 89 0.73 -5.17 0.63
C VAL A 89 0.08 -6.33 1.39
N MET A 90 0.41 -7.56 1.00
CA MET A 90 -0.09 -8.78 1.64
C MET A 90 0.95 -9.88 1.56
N GLY A 91 1.21 -10.56 2.66
CA GLY A 91 2.18 -11.66 2.67
C GLY A 91 2.25 -12.39 4.00
N VAL A 92 3.08 -13.44 4.02
CA VAL A 92 3.40 -14.22 5.23
C VAL A 92 4.78 -13.84 5.77
N ALA A 93 5.08 -14.24 7.00
CA ALA A 93 6.40 -14.05 7.58
C ALA A 93 7.47 -14.82 6.76
N LEU A 94 8.67 -14.25 6.65
CA LEU A 94 9.82 -14.97 6.09
C LEU A 94 10.34 -16.02 7.08
N ASP A 95 11.01 -17.03 6.56
CA ASP A 95 11.80 -18.00 7.35
C ASP A 95 13.15 -17.42 7.86
N GLU A 96 13.39 -16.14 7.59
CA GLU A 96 14.58 -15.40 8.00
C GLU A 96 14.29 -14.62 9.29
N PRO A 97 15.17 -14.68 10.31
CA PRO A 97 14.95 -13.99 11.57
C PRO A 97 14.97 -12.46 11.40
N GLY A 98 14.24 -11.77 12.28
CA GLY A 98 14.28 -10.31 12.39
C GLY A 98 13.16 -9.58 11.65
N GLY A 99 13.25 -8.25 11.67
CA GLY A 99 12.31 -7.36 10.98
C GLY A 99 12.75 -7.11 9.54
N HIS A 100 11.85 -7.32 8.59
CA HIS A 100 12.11 -7.16 7.17
C HIS A 100 11.40 -5.93 6.62
N SER A 101 12.08 -5.15 5.78
CA SER A 101 11.43 -4.04 5.07
C SER A 101 10.32 -4.57 4.17
N THR A 102 9.16 -3.92 4.24
CA THR A 102 7.96 -4.20 3.43
C THR A 102 7.95 -3.46 2.09
N MET A 103 9.01 -2.69 1.79
CA MET A 103 9.08 -1.88 0.58
C MET A 103 9.29 -2.71 -0.71
N PRO A 104 10.20 -3.71 -0.74
CA PRO A 104 10.29 -4.60 -1.89
C PRO A 104 9.20 -5.70 -1.83
N PRO A 105 8.66 -6.15 -2.98
CA PRO A 105 8.03 -7.47 -3.07
C PRO A 105 9.03 -8.57 -2.72
N ARG A 106 8.52 -9.70 -2.22
CA ARG A 106 9.32 -10.87 -1.83
C ARG A 106 8.62 -12.15 -2.25
N ARG A 107 9.34 -13.28 -2.12
CA ARG A 107 8.78 -14.63 -2.32
C ARG A 107 7.57 -14.95 -1.44
N ALA A 108 7.50 -14.33 -0.25
CA ALA A 108 6.40 -14.50 0.70
C ALA A 108 5.24 -13.51 0.49
N GLY A 109 5.20 -12.81 -0.64
CA GLY A 109 4.31 -11.69 -0.90
C GLY A 109 4.94 -10.34 -0.56
N GLY A 110 4.20 -9.47 0.11
CA GLY A 110 4.61 -8.11 0.45
C GLY A 110 4.04 -7.09 -0.54
N ASN A 111 4.83 -6.08 -0.90
CA ASN A 111 4.42 -4.97 -1.77
C ASN A 111 4.40 -5.41 -3.24
N MET A 112 3.30 -5.99 -3.69
CA MET A 112 3.13 -6.63 -5.01
C MET A 112 2.27 -5.80 -5.96
#